data_AF-A0A922WQW3-F1
#
_entry.id   AF-A0A922WQW3-F1
#
_cell.length_a   1.000
_cell.length_b   1.000
_cell.length_c   1.000
_cell.angle_alpha   90.00
_cell.angle_beta   90.00
_cell.angle_gamma   90.00
#
_symmetry.space_group_name_H-M   'P 1'
#
loop_
_entity.id
_entity.type
_entity.pdbx_description
1 polymer ?
#
loop_
_entity_poly.entity_id
_entity_poly.type
_entity_poly.pdbx_seq_one_letter_code
_entity_poly.pdbx_strand_id
1 'polypeptide(L)'
;MIIACPACGTRYAVPDTAIGSEGRTVRCAKCKHSWFQEPPVLDLGSEAAPAPAPSEPQASPTPPVPPVPVSERPQPAAPEPQPEPQPAPPSDPQPAPEPASTGPSVSHWRTPEVPDSADEDASLAVRALRRGLTQEQGGDDSERVVPRSDPPAFDEPDPPFDDEEEDGSQFDYRAPFTRRRNTARMWTIAAVIFALMATGTVAAVNYYGLPEWVPISRPTFGIGQPGLELDFPEAEQRKEELPSGESIFQVRGTITNTGRETMTVPDLLVVFSDARQRDVGDWVVAPSKRELAPGETVTVTEAIANIPPGATSAALGWAPN
;
A
#
# COMPACT_ATOMS: atom_id res chain seq x y z
N MET A 1 1.61 8.71 -23.44
CA MET A 1 2.12 9.14 -24.77
C MET A 1 1.16 8.77 -25.92
N ILE A 2 1.27 9.42 -27.09
CA ILE A 2 0.58 8.99 -28.34
C ILE A 2 1.60 8.38 -29.30
N ILE A 3 1.32 7.17 -29.79
CA ILE A 3 2.16 6.47 -30.78
C ILE A 3 1.42 6.36 -32.11
N ALA A 4 2.15 6.35 -33.23
CA ALA A 4 1.58 6.24 -34.57
C ALA A 4 2.16 5.03 -35.31
N CYS A 5 1.29 4.24 -35.96
CA CYS A 5 1.75 3.11 -36.74
C CYS A 5 2.47 3.60 -38.02
N PRO A 6 3.72 3.20 -38.28
CA PRO A 6 4.48 3.65 -39.44
C PRO A 6 3.92 3.16 -40.78
N ALA A 7 3.17 2.05 -40.77
CA ALA A 7 2.63 1.46 -41.99
C ALA A 7 1.28 2.05 -42.45
N CYS A 8 0.47 2.62 -41.55
CA CYS A 8 -0.88 3.10 -41.90
C CYS A 8 -1.30 4.41 -41.20
N GLY A 9 -0.42 5.03 -40.41
CA GLY A 9 -0.64 6.32 -39.76
C GLY A 9 -1.71 6.35 -38.66
N THR A 10 -2.23 5.19 -38.24
CA THR A 10 -3.23 5.13 -37.15
C THR A 10 -2.58 5.47 -35.82
N ARG A 11 -3.20 6.38 -35.06
CA ARG A 11 -2.69 6.89 -33.77
C ARG A 11 -3.37 6.18 -32.60
N TYR A 12 -2.59 5.86 -31.57
CA TYR A 12 -3.07 5.21 -30.34
C TYR A 12 -2.59 5.99 -29.13
N ALA A 13 -3.49 6.27 -28.19
CA ALA A 13 -3.12 6.78 -26.87
C ALA A 13 -2.71 5.60 -25.99
N VAL A 14 -1.46 5.57 -25.53
CA VAL A 14 -0.89 4.47 -24.74
C VAL A 14 -0.27 5.07 -23.47
N PRO A 15 -0.57 4.53 -22.28
CA PRO A 15 0.07 4.97 -21.04
C PRO A 15 1.57 4.63 -21.07
N ASP A 16 2.40 5.50 -20.51
CA ASP A 16 3.86 5.41 -20.60
C ASP A 16 4.41 4.17 -19.88
N THR A 17 3.72 3.75 -18.82
CA THR A 17 3.97 2.49 -18.09
C THR A 17 3.78 1.24 -18.95
N ALA A 18 2.98 1.31 -20.01
CA ALA A 18 2.79 0.17 -20.89
C ALA A 18 3.99 -0.03 -21.83
N ILE A 19 4.68 1.02 -22.27
CA ILE A 19 5.91 0.86 -23.07
C ILE A 19 7.09 0.47 -22.15
N GLY A 20 7.14 1.01 -20.94
CA GLY A 20 8.22 0.75 -19.98
C GLY A 20 9.51 1.51 -20.34
N SER A 21 10.52 1.42 -19.45
CA SER A 21 11.81 2.12 -19.59
C SER A 21 12.76 1.51 -20.62
N GLU A 22 12.57 0.25 -20.98
CA GLU A 22 13.38 -0.49 -21.96
C GLU A 22 12.85 -0.36 -23.40
N GLY A 23 11.71 0.30 -23.59
CA GLY A 23 10.95 0.25 -24.84
C GLY A 23 10.23 -1.08 -25.05
N ARG A 24 9.30 -1.12 -26.01
CA ARG A 24 8.50 -2.33 -26.27
C ARG A 24 8.09 -2.46 -27.73
N THR A 25 8.11 -3.69 -28.24
CA THR A 25 7.50 -4.01 -29.55
C THR A 25 5.99 -3.95 -29.46
N VAL A 26 5.38 -3.07 -30.26
CA VAL A 26 3.94 -2.85 -30.34
C VAL A 26 3.40 -3.30 -31.70
N ARG A 27 2.13 -3.72 -31.74
CA ARG A 27 1.46 -4.19 -32.97
C ARG A 27 0.22 -3.34 -33.26
N CYS A 28 0.11 -2.87 -34.50
CA CYS A 28 -1.05 -2.09 -34.93
C CYS A 28 -2.31 -2.97 -35.01
N ALA A 29 -3.41 -2.55 -34.38
CA ALA A 29 -4.69 -3.25 -34.47
C ALA A 29 -5.30 -3.19 -35.88
N LYS A 30 -5.05 -2.10 -36.63
CA LYS A 30 -5.62 -1.86 -37.97
C LYS A 30 -4.94 -2.67 -39.08
N CYS A 31 -3.60 -2.61 -39.17
CA CYS A 31 -2.85 -3.25 -40.26
C CYS A 31 -1.94 -4.41 -39.81
N LYS A 32 -1.96 -4.77 -38.52
CA LYS A 32 -1.17 -5.86 -37.92
C LYS A 32 0.36 -5.73 -38.02
N HIS A 33 0.89 -4.60 -38.51
CA HIS A 33 2.32 -4.31 -38.53
C HIS A 33 2.88 -4.16 -37.11
N SER A 34 4.00 -4.80 -36.83
CA SER A 34 4.72 -4.73 -35.56
C SER A 34 5.99 -3.89 -35.70
N TRP A 35 6.19 -2.94 -34.79
CA TRP A 35 7.40 -2.11 -34.73
C TRP A 35 7.83 -1.91 -33.27
N PHE A 36 9.09 -1.54 -33.07
CA PHE A 36 9.63 -1.22 -31.74
C PHE A 36 9.35 0.24 -31.39
N GLN A 37 8.87 0.50 -30.18
CA GLN A 37 8.63 1.84 -29.66
C GLN A 37 9.68 2.14 -28.58
N GLU A 38 10.47 3.19 -28.79
CA GLU A 38 11.42 3.68 -27.78
C GLU A 38 10.69 4.15 -26.50
N PRO A 39 11.34 4.02 -25.33
CA PRO A 39 10.79 4.50 -24.08
C PRO A 39 10.58 6.02 -24.13
N PRO A 40 9.53 6.55 -23.47
CA PRO A 40 9.44 7.98 -23.25
C PRO A 40 10.63 8.41 -22.41
N VAL A 41 11.47 9.29 -22.96
CA VAL A 41 12.57 9.91 -22.21
C VAL A 41 11.97 10.66 -21.04
N LEU A 42 12.07 10.09 -19.84
CA LEU A 42 11.83 10.81 -18.60
C LEU A 42 13.03 11.73 -18.43
N ASP A 43 12.81 13.01 -18.68
CA ASP A 43 13.83 14.04 -18.72
C ASP A 43 14.31 14.38 -17.29
N LEU A 44 15.04 13.44 -16.68
CA LEU A 44 15.79 13.63 -15.42
C LEU A 44 17.28 13.87 -15.72
N GLY A 45 17.59 14.48 -16.87
CA GLY A 45 18.97 14.62 -17.34
C GLY A 45 19.20 15.44 -18.61
N SER A 46 18.31 16.36 -19.02
CA SER A 46 18.69 17.40 -19.98
C SER A 46 19.52 18.49 -19.29
N GLU A 47 20.73 18.11 -18.90
CA GLU A 47 21.86 19.02 -18.94
C GLU A 47 21.97 19.59 -20.36
N ALA A 48 22.09 20.91 -20.42
CA ALA A 48 22.34 21.74 -21.57
C ALA A 48 22.97 20.99 -22.78
N ALA A 49 22.27 21.05 -23.91
CA ALA A 49 22.91 20.87 -25.21
C ALA A 49 24.17 21.75 -25.29
N PRO A 50 25.37 21.21 -25.55
CA PRO A 50 26.49 22.05 -25.89
C PRO A 50 26.19 22.66 -27.27
N ALA A 51 26.15 23.99 -27.32
CA ALA A 51 26.10 24.73 -28.57
C ALA A 51 27.21 24.24 -29.52
N PRO A 52 26.95 24.09 -30.83
CA PRO A 52 27.97 23.67 -31.78
C PRO A 52 29.07 24.73 -31.86
N ALA A 53 30.30 24.34 -31.51
CA ALA A 53 31.49 25.17 -31.66
C ALA A 53 31.78 25.46 -33.14
N PRO A 54 31.94 26.73 -33.55
CA PRO A 54 32.53 27.07 -34.84
C PRO A 54 34.04 26.87 -34.83
N SER A 55 34.50 26.19 -35.88
CA SER A 55 35.87 25.88 -36.30
C SER A 55 36.97 26.89 -35.95
N GLU A 56 38.07 26.40 -35.37
CA GLU A 56 39.42 26.99 -35.56
C GLU A 56 39.87 26.76 -37.03
N PRO A 57 40.52 27.72 -37.69
CA PRO A 57 41.98 27.84 -37.52
C PRO A 57 42.53 29.28 -37.61
N GLN A 58 43.51 29.62 -36.76
CA GLN A 58 44.86 30.03 -37.19
C GLN A 58 45.74 30.49 -36.00
N ALA A 59 46.99 30.04 -36.06
CA ALA A 59 48.04 30.31 -35.10
C ALA A 59 48.82 31.61 -35.38
N SER A 60 49.28 32.22 -34.28
CA SER A 60 50.39 33.19 -34.10
C SER A 60 50.06 34.69 -34.17
N PRO A 61 50.84 35.59 -33.52
CA PRO A 61 51.64 35.46 -32.29
C PRO A 61 51.32 36.55 -31.24
N THR A 62 51.75 36.30 -30.00
CA THR A 62 51.70 37.18 -28.81
C THR A 62 52.41 38.53 -28.99
N PRO A 63 51.78 39.65 -28.55
CA PRO A 63 52.47 40.84 -28.07
C PRO A 63 52.36 41.01 -26.53
N PRO A 64 53.27 41.79 -25.91
CA PRO A 64 53.62 41.67 -24.50
C PRO A 64 52.64 42.36 -23.53
N VAL A 65 52.62 41.80 -22.31
CA VAL A 65 51.89 42.25 -21.11
C VAL A 65 52.34 43.66 -20.68
N PRO A 66 51.42 44.63 -20.49
CA PRO A 66 51.72 45.88 -19.80
C PRO A 66 51.76 45.68 -18.27
N PRO A 67 52.61 46.44 -17.54
CA PRO A 67 52.89 46.20 -16.13
C PRO A 67 51.76 46.63 -15.19
N VAL A 68 51.58 45.83 -14.15
CA VAL A 68 50.75 46.09 -12.97
C VAL A 68 51.16 47.40 -12.26
N PRO A 69 50.22 48.31 -11.96
CA PRO A 69 50.45 49.34 -10.95
C PRO A 69 50.16 48.77 -9.55
N VAL A 70 51.21 48.65 -8.76
CA VAL A 70 51.15 48.59 -7.31
C VAL A 70 50.74 49.96 -6.80
N SER A 71 49.64 50.05 -6.05
CA SER A 71 49.50 50.82 -4.80
C SER A 71 48.00 51.02 -4.50
N GLU A 72 47.51 50.44 -3.41
CA GLU A 72 46.94 51.28 -2.36
C GLU A 72 47.02 50.56 -1.01
N ARG A 73 47.20 51.37 0.01
CA ARG A 73 47.62 51.10 1.38
C ARG A 73 46.52 50.37 2.18
N PRO A 74 46.84 49.55 3.19
CA PRO A 74 45.83 49.00 4.10
C PRO A 74 45.21 50.14 4.92
N GLN A 75 43.90 50.38 4.76
CA GLN A 75 43.15 51.23 5.68
C GLN A 75 42.73 50.41 6.91
N PRO A 76 42.84 50.97 8.14
CA PRO A 76 42.60 50.23 9.37
C PRO A 76 41.12 49.99 9.63
N ALA A 77 40.84 48.85 10.25
CA ALA A 77 39.61 48.42 10.90
C ALA A 77 38.58 49.53 11.17
N ALA A 78 37.47 49.48 10.43
CA ALA A 78 36.23 50.09 10.86
C ALA A 78 35.71 49.28 12.08
N PRO A 79 35.39 49.94 13.21
CA PRO A 79 34.90 49.24 14.41
C PRO A 79 33.51 48.65 14.16
N GLU A 80 33.34 47.39 14.56
CA GLU A 80 32.07 46.66 14.56
C GLU A 80 30.96 47.48 15.26
N PRO A 81 29.73 47.49 14.71
CA PRO A 81 28.60 48.08 15.40
C PRO A 81 28.28 47.29 16.67
N GLN A 82 28.34 47.98 17.81
CA GLN A 82 27.97 47.41 19.11
C GLN A 82 26.50 46.98 19.10
N PRO A 83 26.17 45.81 19.68
CA PRO A 83 24.80 45.31 19.75
C PRO A 83 23.94 46.19 20.67
N GLU A 84 22.78 46.59 20.17
CA GLU A 84 21.75 47.31 20.91
C GLU A 84 21.30 46.50 22.13
N PRO A 85 21.10 47.12 23.32
CA PRO A 85 20.62 46.40 24.50
C PRO A 85 19.18 45.94 24.30
N GLN A 86 19.00 44.62 24.24
CA GLN A 86 17.66 44.00 24.25
C GLN A 86 16.94 44.36 25.57
N PRO A 87 15.68 44.81 25.52
CA PRO A 87 14.88 45.04 26.72
C PRO A 87 14.59 43.71 27.43
N ALA A 88 14.69 43.72 28.76
CA ALA A 88 14.49 42.55 29.62
C ALA A 88 13.09 41.92 29.43
N PRO A 89 12.96 40.59 29.52
CA PRO A 89 11.67 39.91 29.44
C PRO A 89 10.77 40.31 30.62
N PRO A 90 9.44 40.47 30.42
CA PRO A 90 8.52 40.68 31.52
C PRO A 90 8.47 39.43 32.41
N SER A 91 8.59 39.65 33.71
CA SER A 91 8.48 38.62 34.75
C SER A 91 7.09 37.98 34.73
N ASP A 92 7.03 36.66 34.60
CA ASP A 92 5.81 35.89 34.81
C ASP A 92 5.27 36.10 36.23
N PRO A 93 3.97 36.39 36.42
CA PRO A 93 3.35 36.36 37.73
C PRO A 93 3.27 34.91 38.23
N GLN A 94 3.98 34.65 39.33
CA GLN A 94 3.94 33.41 40.09
C GLN A 94 2.48 33.10 40.54
N PRO A 95 1.97 31.88 40.33
CA PRO A 95 0.62 31.51 40.75
C PRO A 95 0.53 31.42 42.29
N ALA A 96 -0.45 32.12 42.86
CA ALA A 96 -0.80 32.03 44.27
C ALA A 96 -1.64 30.75 44.55
N PRO A 97 -1.50 30.13 45.74
CA PRO A 97 -2.02 28.79 46.03
C PRO A 97 -3.54 28.71 46.28
N GLU A 98 -4.09 27.53 45.99
CA GLU A 98 -5.46 27.07 46.19
C GLU A 98 -6.04 27.31 47.60
N PRO A 99 -7.34 27.61 47.72
CA PRO A 99 -8.13 27.21 48.87
C PRO A 99 -8.80 25.85 48.65
N ALA A 100 -8.59 24.99 49.64
CA ALA A 100 -9.12 23.63 49.74
C ALA A 100 -10.65 23.55 49.90
N SER A 101 -11.13 22.33 49.60
CA SER A 101 -12.27 21.64 50.22
C SER A 101 -13.68 22.09 49.83
N THR A 102 -14.33 21.32 48.95
CA THR A 102 -15.59 20.62 49.30
C THR A 102 -15.85 19.46 48.31
N GLY A 103 -15.76 18.20 48.76
CA GLY A 103 -16.57 17.11 48.18
C GLY A 103 -17.97 17.09 48.83
N PRO A 104 -18.89 16.16 48.54
CA PRO A 104 -18.81 15.00 47.63
C PRO A 104 -20.03 14.88 46.68
N SER A 105 -19.92 14.10 45.58
CA SER A 105 -21.02 13.22 45.16
C SER A 105 -20.60 12.19 44.11
N VAL A 106 -20.66 10.93 44.55
CA VAL A 106 -21.24 9.77 43.85
C VAL A 106 -20.66 9.37 42.48
N SER A 107 -19.69 8.48 42.55
CA SER A 107 -19.68 7.15 41.92
C SER A 107 -20.50 6.94 40.63
N HIS A 108 -19.86 7.07 39.47
CA HIS A 108 -20.31 6.41 38.24
C HIS A 108 -19.13 5.69 37.59
N TRP A 109 -19.36 4.43 37.21
CA TRP A 109 -18.52 3.55 36.38
C TRP A 109 -17.42 2.76 37.10
N ARG A 110 -17.86 1.82 37.93
CA ARG A 110 -17.17 0.54 38.12
C ARG A 110 -18.07 -0.56 37.56
N THR A 111 -17.56 -1.23 36.53
CA THR A 111 -18.08 -2.47 35.91
C THR A 111 -18.29 -3.56 36.96
N PRO A 112 -19.36 -4.36 36.88
CA PRO A 112 -19.40 -5.64 37.58
C PRO A 112 -18.69 -6.70 36.74
N GLU A 113 -17.64 -7.30 37.31
CA GLU A 113 -17.14 -8.63 36.95
C GLU A 113 -18.31 -9.63 36.83
N VAL A 114 -18.44 -10.26 35.67
CA VAL A 114 -19.27 -11.44 35.46
C VAL A 114 -18.40 -12.67 35.67
N PRO A 115 -18.76 -13.62 36.55
CA PRO A 115 -18.04 -14.88 36.64
C PRO A 115 -18.35 -15.77 35.42
N ASP A 116 -17.26 -16.25 34.84
CA ASP A 116 -17.14 -17.30 33.83
C ASP A 116 -17.82 -18.61 34.31
N SER A 117 -18.27 -19.44 33.36
CA SER A 117 -18.99 -20.73 33.49
C SER A 117 -20.53 -20.76 33.45
N ALA A 118 -21.14 -20.38 32.31
CA ALA A 118 -22.48 -20.90 31.93
C ALA A 118 -22.83 -20.86 30.42
N ASP A 119 -21.93 -20.44 29.53
CA ASP A 119 -22.31 -20.10 28.15
C ASP A 119 -22.20 -21.26 27.13
N GLU A 120 -21.55 -22.37 27.46
CA GLU A 120 -21.42 -23.51 26.53
C GLU A 120 -22.71 -24.35 26.43
N ASP A 121 -23.40 -24.61 27.55
CA ASP A 121 -24.62 -25.42 27.57
C ASP A 121 -25.83 -24.70 26.94
N ALA A 122 -25.91 -23.38 27.07
CA ALA A 122 -26.96 -22.57 26.45
C ALA A 122 -26.83 -22.55 24.91
N SER A 123 -25.60 -22.56 24.39
CA SER A 123 -25.34 -22.57 22.94
C SER A 123 -25.70 -23.92 22.28
N LEU A 124 -25.56 -25.03 23.00
CA LEU A 124 -25.96 -26.37 22.57
C LEU A 124 -27.49 -26.54 22.57
N ALA A 125 -28.19 -26.00 23.57
CA ALA A 125 -29.65 -26.03 23.64
C ALA A 125 -30.32 -25.25 22.49
N VAL A 126 -29.79 -24.08 22.14
CA VAL A 126 -30.31 -23.27 21.02
C VAL A 126 -30.05 -23.93 19.66
N ARG A 127 -28.95 -24.68 19.52
CA ARG A 127 -28.62 -25.41 18.28
C ARG A 127 -29.48 -26.68 18.10
N ALA A 128 -29.89 -27.32 19.21
CA ALA A 128 -30.80 -28.46 19.19
C ALA A 128 -32.24 -28.06 18.84
N LEU A 129 -32.74 -26.94 19.39
CA LEU A 129 -34.07 -26.40 19.07
C LEU A 129 -34.20 -25.97 17.59
N ARG A 130 -33.12 -25.47 16.98
CA ARG A 130 -33.11 -25.08 15.56
C ARG A 130 -33.12 -26.25 14.58
N ARG A 131 -32.66 -27.45 14.99
CA ARG A 131 -32.74 -28.68 14.20
C ARG A 131 -34.09 -29.40 14.32
N GLY A 132 -34.76 -29.27 15.47
CA GLY A 132 -36.07 -29.90 15.69
C GLY A 132 -37.20 -29.25 14.89
N LEU A 133 -37.15 -27.92 14.69
CA LEU A 133 -38.21 -27.17 14.00
C LEU A 133 -38.19 -27.29 12.47
N THR A 134 -37.09 -27.74 11.86
CA THR A 134 -37.01 -27.96 10.41
C THR A 134 -37.46 -29.36 9.96
N GLN A 135 -37.79 -30.26 10.88
CA GLN A 135 -38.18 -31.64 10.55
C GLN A 135 -39.71 -31.87 10.53
N GLU A 136 -40.54 -30.89 10.90
CA GLU A 136 -42.02 -30.99 10.88
C GLU A 136 -42.72 -30.14 9.81
N GLN A 137 -42.01 -29.72 8.75
CA GLN A 137 -42.64 -29.17 7.53
C GLN A 137 -42.22 -29.97 6.31
N GLY A 138 -42.79 -31.17 6.20
CA GLY A 138 -42.63 -32.07 5.06
C GLY A 138 -43.75 -33.11 5.04
N GLY A 139 -44.97 -32.69 5.39
CA GLY A 139 -46.15 -33.54 5.47
C GLY A 139 -47.29 -32.97 4.63
N ASP A 140 -47.51 -33.63 3.49
CA ASP A 140 -48.82 -33.91 2.88
C ASP A 140 -49.78 -32.72 2.68
N ASP A 141 -49.78 -32.19 1.46
CA ASP A 141 -51.01 -31.68 0.85
C ASP A 141 -51.13 -32.29 -0.55
N SER A 142 -51.62 -33.52 -0.56
CA SER A 142 -52.07 -34.21 -1.77
C SER A 142 -53.35 -33.54 -2.26
N GLU A 143 -53.22 -32.44 -3.03
CA GLU A 143 -54.34 -31.86 -3.76
C GLU A 143 -54.80 -32.85 -4.83
N ARG A 144 -55.96 -33.48 -4.57
CA ARG A 144 -56.66 -34.39 -5.46
C ARG A 144 -57.19 -33.61 -6.66
N VAL A 145 -56.36 -33.45 -7.69
CA VAL A 145 -56.80 -32.96 -9.00
C VAL A 145 -57.49 -34.10 -9.75
N VAL A 146 -58.78 -33.91 -10.01
CA VAL A 146 -59.61 -34.79 -10.84
C VAL A 146 -59.13 -34.70 -12.29
N PRO A 147 -58.90 -35.80 -13.02
CA PRO A 147 -58.53 -35.70 -14.43
C PRO A 147 -59.76 -35.25 -15.23
N ARG A 148 -59.69 -34.07 -15.83
CA ARG A 148 -60.56 -33.71 -16.95
C ARG A 148 -60.04 -34.46 -18.17
N SER A 149 -60.91 -35.26 -18.78
CA SER A 149 -60.67 -35.89 -20.07
C SER A 149 -60.70 -34.82 -21.16
N ASP A 150 -59.54 -34.35 -21.60
CA ASP A 150 -59.41 -33.62 -22.86
C ASP A 150 -59.14 -34.62 -24.01
N PRO A 151 -59.74 -34.41 -25.20
CA PRO A 151 -59.56 -35.29 -26.36
C PRO A 151 -58.16 -35.15 -26.98
N PRO A 152 -57.64 -36.16 -27.70
CA PRO A 152 -56.27 -36.14 -28.21
C PRO A 152 -56.12 -35.05 -29.28
N ALA A 153 -55.28 -34.06 -28.99
CA ALA A 153 -54.74 -33.15 -29.98
C ALA A 153 -53.53 -33.82 -30.65
N PHE A 154 -53.67 -33.94 -31.97
CA PHE A 154 -52.71 -34.31 -33.02
C PHE A 154 -51.21 -34.20 -32.72
N ASP A 155 -50.50 -35.22 -33.22
CA ASP A 155 -49.06 -35.35 -33.48
C ASP A 155 -48.21 -34.07 -33.38
N GLU A 156 -47.43 -34.00 -32.31
CA GLU A 156 -46.15 -33.32 -32.30
C GLU A 156 -45.08 -34.42 -32.21
N PRO A 157 -44.16 -34.55 -33.17
CA PRO A 157 -43.12 -35.58 -33.09
C PRO A 157 -42.21 -35.25 -31.90
N ASP A 158 -42.11 -36.20 -30.97
CA ASP A 158 -41.06 -36.21 -29.95
C ASP A 158 -39.71 -35.90 -30.61
N PRO A 159 -38.83 -35.08 -29.99
CA PRO A 159 -37.46 -34.95 -30.46
C PRO A 159 -36.85 -36.37 -30.54
N PRO A 160 -35.98 -36.66 -31.52
CA PRO A 160 -35.30 -37.94 -31.55
C PRO A 160 -34.65 -38.11 -30.18
N PHE A 161 -34.99 -39.20 -29.51
CA PHE A 161 -34.26 -39.67 -28.35
C PHE A 161 -32.79 -39.68 -28.77
N ASP A 162 -31.99 -38.74 -28.26
CA ASP A 162 -30.54 -38.86 -28.28
C ASP A 162 -30.24 -40.00 -27.31
N ASP A 163 -30.35 -41.22 -27.84
CA ASP A 163 -29.94 -42.47 -27.21
C ASP A 163 -28.40 -42.50 -27.12
N GLU A 164 -27.79 -41.55 -26.41
CA GLU A 164 -26.36 -41.58 -26.08
C GLU A 164 -26.10 -42.11 -24.67
N GLU A 165 -27.13 -42.65 -24.02
CA GLU A 165 -26.98 -43.53 -22.86
C GLU A 165 -27.14 -44.97 -23.34
N GLU A 166 -26.11 -45.49 -24.04
CA GLU A 166 -25.89 -46.94 -24.19
C GLU A 166 -25.69 -47.55 -22.79
N ASP A 167 -26.80 -47.75 -22.08
CA ASP A 167 -26.89 -48.64 -20.93
C ASP A 167 -26.65 -50.05 -21.47
N GLY A 168 -25.38 -50.45 -21.49
CA GLY A 168 -24.95 -51.78 -21.92
C GLY A 168 -25.85 -52.86 -21.32
N SER A 169 -26.29 -53.79 -22.17
CA SER A 169 -27.21 -54.85 -21.79
C SER A 169 -26.68 -55.61 -20.58
N GLN A 170 -27.55 -55.92 -19.62
CA GLN A 170 -27.21 -56.76 -18.45
C GLN A 170 -26.65 -58.14 -18.82
N PHE A 171 -26.76 -58.54 -20.09
CA PHE A 171 -26.25 -59.78 -20.64
C PHE A 171 -24.99 -59.62 -21.50
N ASP A 172 -24.47 -58.40 -21.65
CA ASP A 172 -23.23 -58.18 -22.39
C ASP A 172 -22.05 -58.86 -21.69
N TYR A 173 -21.19 -59.46 -22.51
CA TYR A 173 -20.04 -60.23 -22.06
C TYR A 173 -19.08 -59.34 -21.25
N ARG A 174 -19.15 -59.44 -19.92
CA ARG A 174 -18.20 -58.80 -19.02
C ARG A 174 -17.00 -59.71 -18.81
N ALA A 175 -15.81 -59.22 -19.15
CA ALA A 175 -14.58 -59.99 -18.96
C ALA A 175 -14.45 -60.45 -17.49
N PRO A 176 -14.18 -61.75 -17.22
CA PRO A 176 -14.24 -62.34 -15.88
C PRO A 176 -13.20 -61.77 -14.90
N PHE A 177 -12.18 -61.08 -15.40
CA PHE A 177 -11.16 -60.40 -14.58
C PHE A 177 -10.93 -58.97 -15.08
N THR A 178 -11.80 -58.05 -14.67
CA THR A 178 -11.49 -56.63 -14.82
C THR A 178 -10.38 -56.27 -13.83
N ARG A 179 -9.35 -55.55 -14.30
CA ARG A 179 -8.28 -55.06 -13.43
C ARG A 179 -8.91 -54.11 -12.42
N ARG A 180 -9.09 -54.55 -11.16
CA ARG A 180 -9.60 -53.70 -10.08
C ARG A 180 -8.68 -52.49 -9.97
N ARG A 181 -9.14 -51.34 -10.45
CA ARG A 181 -8.47 -50.06 -10.18
C ARG A 181 -8.55 -49.86 -8.67
N ASN A 182 -7.41 -49.95 -8.00
CA ASN A 182 -7.33 -49.66 -6.58
C ASN A 182 -7.52 -48.15 -6.42
N THR A 183 -8.76 -47.72 -6.20
CA THR A 183 -9.12 -46.31 -6.00
C THR A 183 -8.31 -45.71 -4.87
N ALA A 184 -8.09 -46.44 -3.77
CA ALA A 184 -7.23 -45.99 -2.68
C ALA A 184 -5.80 -45.67 -3.16
N ARG A 185 -5.23 -46.47 -4.08
CA ARG A 185 -3.91 -46.17 -4.68
C ARG A 185 -3.93 -44.93 -5.58
N MET A 186 -5.05 -44.64 -6.26
CA MET A 186 -5.17 -43.40 -7.04
C MET A 186 -5.30 -42.18 -6.12
N TRP A 187 -6.08 -42.29 -5.05
CA TRP A 187 -6.21 -41.25 -4.03
C TRP A 187 -4.90 -40.99 -3.29
N THR A 188 -4.09 -42.02 -2.99
CA THR A 188 -2.76 -41.81 -2.39
C THR A 188 -1.79 -41.12 -3.36
N ILE A 189 -1.80 -41.50 -4.65
CA ILE A 189 -0.99 -40.81 -5.66
C ILE A 189 -1.43 -39.34 -5.78
N ALA A 190 -2.73 -39.07 -5.83
CA ALA A 190 -3.26 -37.70 -5.88
C ALA A 190 -2.86 -36.89 -4.65
N ALA A 191 -2.97 -37.47 -3.44
CA ALA A 191 -2.56 -36.82 -2.20
C ALA A 191 -1.05 -36.52 -2.18
N VAL A 192 -0.21 -37.43 -2.68
CA VAL A 192 1.24 -37.21 -2.79
C VAL A 192 1.56 -36.08 -3.77
N ILE A 193 0.91 -36.05 -4.93
CA ILE A 193 1.09 -34.97 -5.92
C ILE A 193 0.67 -33.63 -5.31
N PHE A 194 -0.48 -33.59 -4.63
CA PHE A 194 -0.96 -32.38 -3.96
C PHE A 194 0.02 -31.92 -2.87
N ALA A 195 0.52 -32.84 -2.04
CA ALA A 195 1.50 -32.51 -1.01
C ALA A 195 2.78 -31.93 -1.63
N LEU A 196 3.30 -32.53 -2.70
CA LEU A 196 4.48 -32.01 -3.41
C LEU A 196 4.23 -30.63 -4.02
N MET A 197 3.05 -30.39 -4.60
CA MET A 197 2.69 -29.07 -5.11
C MET A 197 2.58 -28.04 -3.97
N ALA A 198 1.88 -28.36 -2.88
CA ALA A 198 1.74 -27.47 -1.73
C ALA A 198 3.10 -27.13 -1.11
N THR A 199 3.97 -28.12 -0.90
CA THR A 199 5.33 -27.91 -0.40
C THR A 199 6.16 -27.07 -1.38
N GLY A 200 6.04 -27.34 -2.68
CA GLY A 200 6.69 -26.54 -3.73
C GLY A 200 6.24 -25.08 -3.72
N THR A 201 4.93 -24.82 -3.55
CA THR A 201 4.39 -23.46 -3.44
C THR A 201 4.90 -22.76 -2.18
N VAL A 202 4.91 -23.43 -1.02
CA VAL A 202 5.45 -22.86 0.23
C VAL A 202 6.94 -22.55 0.09
N ALA A 203 7.72 -23.45 -0.50
CA ALA A 203 9.13 -23.22 -0.77
C ALA A 203 9.35 -22.03 -1.74
N ALA A 204 8.54 -21.93 -2.78
CA ALA A 204 8.60 -20.83 -3.73
C ALA A 204 8.23 -19.49 -3.06
N VAL A 205 7.20 -19.44 -2.23
CA VAL A 205 6.84 -18.22 -1.48
C VAL A 205 7.92 -17.84 -0.48
N ASN A 206 8.54 -18.81 0.19
CA ASN A 206 9.63 -18.54 1.13
C ASN A 206 10.89 -17.99 0.43
N TYR A 207 11.20 -18.48 -0.78
CA TYR A 207 12.39 -18.06 -1.51
C TYR A 207 12.19 -16.79 -2.35
N TYR A 208 11.08 -16.69 -3.07
CA TYR A 208 10.79 -15.59 -3.99
C TYR A 208 9.88 -14.50 -3.39
N GLY A 209 9.31 -14.74 -2.20
CA GLY A 209 8.32 -13.85 -1.61
C GLY A 209 6.91 -14.06 -2.18
N LEU A 210 5.95 -13.31 -1.64
CA LEU A 210 4.59 -13.27 -2.14
C LEU A 210 4.51 -12.37 -3.37
N PRO A 211 3.86 -12.80 -4.47
CA PRO A 211 3.66 -11.96 -5.64
C PRO A 211 2.85 -10.69 -5.32
N GLU A 212 3.10 -9.62 -6.08
CA GLU A 212 2.39 -8.33 -5.94
C GLU A 212 0.86 -8.42 -6.17
N TRP A 213 0.38 -9.44 -6.88
CA TRP A 213 -1.04 -9.62 -7.16
C TRP A 213 -1.82 -10.22 -5.98
N VAL A 214 -1.14 -10.77 -4.97
CA VAL A 214 -1.80 -11.36 -3.81
C VAL A 214 -2.22 -10.24 -2.86
N PRO A 215 -3.53 -10.08 -2.55
CA PRO A 215 -4.05 -8.95 -1.78
C PRO A 215 -3.83 -9.15 -0.27
N ILE A 216 -2.59 -9.40 0.14
CA ILE A 216 -2.21 -9.41 1.55
C ILE A 216 -1.77 -8.00 1.89
N SER A 217 -2.48 -7.38 2.83
CA SER A 217 -2.13 -6.08 3.39
C SER A 217 -0.74 -6.18 4.03
N ARG A 218 0.28 -5.72 3.32
CA ARG A 218 1.61 -5.53 3.91
C ARG A 218 1.49 -4.38 4.91
N PRO A 219 2.08 -4.48 6.12
CA PRO A 219 2.12 -3.34 7.01
C PRO A 219 2.90 -2.23 6.30
N THR A 220 2.27 -1.07 6.11
CA THR A 220 2.88 0.08 5.42
C THR A 220 4.09 0.61 6.20
N PHE A 221 4.09 0.43 7.53
CA PHE A 221 5.18 0.79 8.42
C PHE A 221 6.00 -0.43 8.83
N GLY A 222 7.29 -0.22 9.07
CA GLY A 222 8.18 -1.18 9.70
C GLY A 222 7.68 -1.60 11.08
N ILE A 223 8.08 -2.79 11.52
CA ILE A 223 7.77 -3.28 12.87
C ILE A 223 8.35 -2.30 13.89
N GLY A 224 7.52 -1.84 14.84
CA GLY A 224 7.92 -0.95 15.92
C GLY A 224 9.20 -1.43 16.61
N GLN A 225 10.22 -0.57 16.71
CA GLN A 225 11.42 -0.92 17.45
C GLN A 225 11.13 -0.97 18.96
N PRO A 226 11.48 -2.06 19.65
CA PRO A 226 11.28 -2.15 21.10
C PRO A 226 12.13 -1.10 21.80
N GLY A 227 11.49 -0.18 22.54
CA GLY A 227 12.17 0.88 23.27
C GLY A 227 12.25 2.24 22.56
N LEU A 228 11.76 2.36 21.32
CA LEU A 228 11.57 3.66 20.67
C LEU A 228 10.08 3.91 20.45
N GLU A 229 9.56 4.93 21.12
CA GLU A 229 8.16 5.33 21.03
C GLU A 229 8.03 6.58 20.16
N LEU A 230 7.09 6.54 19.21
CA LEU A 230 6.75 7.65 18.32
C LEU A 230 5.46 8.30 18.81
N ASP A 231 5.48 9.59 19.07
CA ASP A 231 4.30 10.37 19.41
C ASP A 231 4.10 11.49 18.37
N PHE A 232 3.11 11.30 17.48
CA PHE A 232 2.77 12.21 16.38
C PHE A 232 1.27 12.53 16.40
N PRO A 233 0.84 13.48 17.24
CA PRO A 233 -0.57 13.81 17.39
C PRO A 233 -1.14 14.42 16.10
N GLU A 234 -2.33 13.96 15.68
CA GLU A 234 -3.01 14.47 14.48
C GLU A 234 -3.29 15.98 14.54
N ALA A 235 -3.48 16.52 15.74
CA ALA A 235 -3.73 17.95 15.95
C ALA A 235 -2.56 18.86 15.52
N GLU A 236 -1.34 18.33 15.50
CA GLU A 236 -0.14 19.07 15.08
C GLU A 236 0.18 18.89 13.58
N GLN A 237 -0.54 18.02 12.89
CA GLN A 237 -0.39 17.80 11.46
C GLN A 237 -1.26 18.79 10.69
N ARG A 238 -0.64 19.76 10.01
CA ARG A 238 -1.39 20.82 9.32
C ARG A 238 -0.85 21.07 7.91
N LYS A 239 -1.78 21.26 6.99
CA LYS A 239 -1.53 21.84 5.67
C LYS A 239 -1.40 23.35 5.80
N GLU A 240 -0.27 23.89 5.39
CA GLU A 240 -0.05 25.33 5.31
C GLU A 240 0.15 25.71 3.84
N GLU A 241 -0.59 26.70 3.38
CA GLU A 241 -0.38 27.30 2.07
C GLU A 241 0.63 28.43 2.24
N LEU A 242 1.79 28.30 1.59
CA LEU A 242 2.79 29.35 1.60
C LEU A 242 2.28 30.56 0.80
N PRO A 243 2.79 31.77 1.09
CA PRO A 243 2.52 32.96 0.28
C PRO A 243 2.90 32.82 -1.21
N SER A 244 3.77 31.85 -1.54
CA SER A 244 4.14 31.48 -2.91
C SER A 244 3.06 30.68 -3.66
N GLY A 245 1.98 30.25 -2.97
CA GLY A 245 0.92 29.42 -3.53
C GLY A 245 1.21 27.91 -3.49
N GLU A 246 2.33 27.49 -2.91
CA GLU A 246 2.66 26.08 -2.72
C GLU A 246 2.06 25.56 -1.41
N SER A 247 1.49 24.35 -1.43
CA SER A 247 0.98 23.71 -0.23
C SER A 247 2.06 22.82 0.39
N ILE A 248 2.38 23.07 1.65
CA ILE A 248 3.27 22.22 2.45
C ILE A 248 2.45 21.53 3.53
N PHE A 249 2.86 20.33 3.92
CA PHE A 249 2.33 19.66 5.10
C PHE A 249 3.44 19.60 6.13
N GLN A 250 3.15 20.22 7.27
CA GLN A 250 4.02 20.16 8.42
C GLN A 250 3.61 18.97 9.26
N VAL A 251 4.54 18.05 9.44
CA VAL A 251 4.43 16.98 10.41
C VAL A 251 5.33 17.33 11.58
N ARG A 252 4.77 17.33 12.78
CA ARG A 252 5.50 17.47 14.03
C ARG A 252 5.22 16.29 14.95
N GLY A 253 6.26 15.82 15.62
CA GLY A 253 6.12 14.86 16.70
C GLY A 253 7.43 14.61 17.40
N THR A 254 7.42 13.62 18.27
CA THR A 254 8.56 13.29 19.12
C THR A 254 8.90 11.81 19.06
N ILE A 255 10.19 11.52 19.16
CA ILE A 255 10.73 10.18 19.27
C ILE A 255 11.38 10.08 20.63
N THR A 256 10.92 9.15 21.46
CA THR A 256 11.45 8.95 22.81
C THR A 256 12.06 7.57 22.94
N ASN A 257 13.30 7.50 23.41
CA ASN A 257 13.92 6.23 23.79
C ASN A 257 13.45 5.83 25.20
N THR A 258 12.50 4.90 25.27
CA THR A 258 12.00 4.30 26.52
C THR A 258 12.87 3.14 27.01
N GLY A 259 13.90 2.76 26.24
CA GLY A 259 14.89 1.75 26.60
C GLY A 259 15.89 2.22 27.66
N ARG A 260 16.73 1.28 28.11
CA ARG A 260 17.84 1.52 29.07
C ARG A 260 19.20 1.64 28.40
N GLU A 261 19.26 1.48 27.08
CA GLU A 261 20.47 1.50 26.28
C GLU A 261 20.36 2.57 25.19
N THR A 262 21.49 3.02 24.66
CA THR A 262 21.51 3.94 23.52
C THR A 262 20.99 3.20 22.29
N MET A 263 19.99 3.78 21.62
CA MET A 263 19.32 3.17 20.48
C MET A 263 19.55 3.99 19.22
N THR A 264 19.73 3.29 18.09
CA THR A 264 19.83 3.92 16.78
C THR A 264 18.42 4.16 16.24
N VAL A 265 18.12 5.40 15.86
CA VAL A 265 16.83 5.81 15.29
C VAL A 265 16.82 5.53 13.79
N PRO A 266 15.92 4.68 13.28
CA PRO A 266 15.72 4.47 11.85
C PRO A 266 15.14 5.68 11.14
N ASP A 267 15.17 5.63 9.82
CA ASP A 267 14.41 6.56 8.99
C ASP A 267 12.91 6.35 9.20
N LEU A 268 12.15 7.44 9.09
CA LEU A 268 10.71 7.45 9.24
C LEU A 268 10.06 7.41 7.86
N LEU A 269 8.91 6.75 7.76
CA LEU A 269 8.04 6.79 6.59
C LEU A 269 6.78 7.58 6.94
N VAL A 270 6.52 8.60 6.13
CA VAL A 270 5.27 9.38 6.15
C VAL A 270 4.41 8.88 5.02
N VAL A 271 3.21 8.38 5.33
CA VAL A 271 2.25 7.91 4.33
C VAL A 271 1.08 8.85 4.33
N PHE A 272 0.82 9.46 3.18
CA PHE A 272 -0.30 10.36 2.97
C PHE A 272 -1.53 9.56 2.57
N SER A 273 -2.66 9.86 3.21
CA SER A 273 -3.93 9.18 2.94
C SER A 273 -5.04 10.18 2.58
N ASP A 274 -5.92 9.78 1.66
CA ASP A 274 -7.08 10.57 1.26
C ASP A 274 -8.24 10.48 2.28
N ALA A 275 -9.33 11.22 2.03
CA ALA A 275 -10.54 11.16 2.88
C ALA A 275 -11.21 9.78 2.95
N ARG A 276 -10.82 8.83 2.08
CA ARG A 276 -11.30 7.45 2.05
C ARG A 276 -10.28 6.48 2.65
N GLN A 277 -9.27 6.98 3.37
CA GLN A 277 -8.18 6.20 3.97
C GLN A 277 -7.38 5.38 2.94
N ARG A 278 -7.22 5.90 1.72
CA ARG A 278 -6.35 5.28 0.71
C ARG A 278 -5.02 6.01 0.67
N ASP A 279 -3.95 5.24 0.67
CA ASP A 279 -2.59 5.75 0.56
C ASP A 279 -2.39 6.37 -0.84
N VAL A 280 -2.03 7.66 -0.87
CA VAL A 280 -1.84 8.45 -2.11
C VAL A 280 -0.37 8.78 -2.38
N GLY A 281 0.51 8.59 -1.40
CA GLY A 281 1.95 8.75 -1.56
C GLY A 281 2.71 8.51 -0.27
N ASP A 282 4.01 8.27 -0.39
CA ASP A 282 4.93 8.03 0.70
C ASP A 282 6.13 8.99 0.64
N TRP A 283 6.71 9.30 1.80
CA TRP A 283 7.88 10.16 1.93
C TRP A 283 8.78 9.70 3.06
N VAL A 284 10.08 9.57 2.81
CA VAL A 284 11.06 9.14 3.81
C VAL A 284 11.71 10.35 4.48
N VAL A 285 11.70 10.39 5.81
CA VAL A 285 12.28 11.48 6.62
C VAL A 285 13.41 10.93 7.48
N ALA A 286 14.59 11.52 7.35
CA ALA A 286 15.73 11.19 8.19
C ALA A 286 15.69 11.99 9.50
N PRO A 287 15.74 11.34 10.68
CA PRO A 287 15.76 12.05 11.95
C PRO A 287 17.05 12.87 12.11
N SER A 288 16.96 14.01 12.79
CA SER A 288 18.10 14.92 13.02
C SER A 288 19.21 14.28 13.85
N LYS A 289 18.86 13.37 14.77
CA LYS A 289 19.77 12.59 15.57
C LYS A 289 19.50 11.10 15.36
N ARG A 290 20.53 10.39 14.91
CA ARG A 290 20.45 8.93 14.66
C ARG A 290 20.67 8.09 15.90
N GLU A 291 21.09 8.67 17.02
CA GLU A 291 21.36 7.94 18.26
C GLU A 291 20.74 8.67 19.45
N LEU A 292 19.89 7.96 20.19
CA LEU A 292 19.23 8.50 21.39
C LEU A 292 19.73 7.77 22.62
N ALA A 293 20.20 8.55 23.60
CA ALA A 293 20.50 8.01 24.93
C ALA A 293 19.20 7.52 25.62
N PRO A 294 19.30 6.69 26.67
CA PRO A 294 18.14 6.25 27.43
C PRO A 294 17.34 7.42 27.99
N GLY A 295 16.04 7.47 27.71
CA GLY A 295 15.15 8.57 28.11
C GLY A 295 15.30 9.87 27.31
N GLU A 296 16.16 9.90 26.28
CA GLU A 296 16.30 11.06 25.41
C GLU A 296 15.11 11.15 24.43
N THR A 297 14.58 12.36 24.29
CA THR A 297 13.50 12.67 23.34
C THR A 297 14.03 13.63 22.27
N VAL A 298 13.77 13.31 21.00
CA VAL A 298 14.06 14.19 19.87
C VAL A 298 12.77 14.60 19.18
N THR A 299 12.64 15.91 18.95
CA THR A 299 11.55 16.49 18.17
C THR A 299 11.88 16.41 16.69
N VAL A 300 10.95 15.87 15.90
CA VAL A 300 11.03 15.84 14.44
C VAL A 300 10.00 16.81 13.90
N THR A 301 10.47 17.80 13.14
CA THR A 301 9.64 18.77 12.44
C THR A 301 10.04 18.76 10.98
N GLU A 302 9.21 18.18 10.12
CA GLU A 302 9.46 18.10 8.69
C GLU A 302 8.38 18.88 7.93
N ALA A 303 8.81 19.68 6.95
CA ALA A 303 7.93 20.37 6.03
C ALA A 303 8.04 19.71 4.65
N ILE A 304 7.01 18.94 4.28
CA ILE A 304 7.00 18.20 3.02
C ILE A 304 6.34 19.08 1.95
N ALA A 305 7.06 19.32 0.86
CA ALA A 305 6.60 20.07 -0.30
C ALA A 305 6.04 19.16 -1.40
N ASN A 306 5.25 19.70 -2.32
CA ASN A 306 4.70 18.98 -3.50
C ASN A 306 3.85 17.74 -3.16
N ILE A 307 2.88 17.91 -2.27
CA ILE A 307 2.02 16.82 -1.81
C ILE A 307 0.96 16.49 -2.86
N PRO A 308 0.65 15.19 -3.08
CA PRO A 308 -0.40 14.79 -4.00
C PRO A 308 -1.75 15.49 -3.70
N PRO A 309 -2.45 15.98 -4.74
CA PRO A 309 -3.74 16.65 -4.54
C PRO A 309 -4.74 15.65 -3.94
N GLY A 310 -5.27 15.98 -2.75
CA GLY A 310 -6.27 15.17 -2.06
C GLY A 310 -5.78 14.37 -0.85
N ALA A 311 -4.49 14.41 -0.51
CA ALA A 311 -4.00 13.92 0.79
C ALA A 311 -4.70 14.72 1.90
N THR A 312 -5.38 14.09 2.86
CA THR A 312 -6.12 14.75 3.95
C THR A 312 -5.43 14.55 5.29
N SER A 313 -4.95 13.34 5.54
CA SER A 313 -4.22 12.94 6.75
C SER A 313 -2.88 12.35 6.38
N ALA A 314 -1.95 12.31 7.33
CA ALA A 314 -0.73 11.52 7.21
C ALA A 314 -0.56 10.60 8.41
N ALA A 315 -0.11 9.39 8.15
CA ALA A 315 0.33 8.47 9.19
C ALA A 315 1.86 8.38 9.15
N LEU A 316 2.48 8.37 10.33
CA LEU A 316 3.91 8.15 10.47
C LEU A 316 4.20 6.80 11.10
N GLY A 317 5.30 6.21 10.66
CA GLY A 317 5.90 5.07 11.32
C GLY A 317 7.33 4.88 10.87
N TRP A 318 7.93 3.77 11.27
CA TRP A 318 9.28 3.43 10.83
C TRP A 318 9.29 3.04 9.36
N ALA A 319 10.34 3.43 8.63
CA ALA A 319 10.56 2.93 7.29
C ALA A 319 10.83 1.41 7.31
N PRO A 320 10.24 0.62 6.40
CA PRO A 320 10.59 -0.79 6.26
C PRO A 320 12.04 -0.90 5.75
N ASN A 321 12.83 -1.75 6.42
CA ASN A 321 14.22 -2.07 6.03
C ASN A 321 14.30 -3.01 4.84
#